data_AF-A0A9E3EW05-F1
#
_entry.id   AF-A0A9E3EW05-F1
#
_cell.length_a   1.000
_cell.length_b   1.000
_cell.length_c   1.000
_cell.angle_alpha   90.00
_cell.angle_beta   90.00
_cell.angle_gamma   90.00
#
_symmetry.space_group_name_H-M   'P 1'
#
loop_
_entity.id
_entity.type
_entity.pdbx_description
1 polymer ?
#
loop_
_entity_poly.entity_id
_entity_poly.type
_entity_poly.pdbx_seq_one_letter_code
_entity_poly.pdbx_strand_id
1 'polypeptide(L)'
;MRADTFAKLVTLETLVDAEIGHFLEQRAPGMDRFREGIVTRVSDLVDQIDALDAVAAARVYDAIVDFLAELPEDDAGIVEATLRFKRAVDRVVARGMEARDLAQASTWATVLDELLEELADEYHAAVRPGGEVRPREYLRAQFLLERAREAAERILWAADAGAEQEAELRDEMDRLLFAVRSRRLKPTEVDFLIRAPQRLARRWRPSTLSRIGGFVIGQLLRRRSAPRQEPRNP
;
A
#
# COMPACT_ATOMS: atom_id res chain seq x y z
N MET A 1 13.51 -5.37 -3.97
CA MET A 1 12.19 -4.70 -3.96
C MET A 1 12.38 -3.22 -3.69
N ARG A 2 11.64 -2.36 -4.39
CA ARG A 2 11.65 -0.90 -4.17
C ARG A 2 10.47 -0.49 -3.28
N ALA A 3 10.53 0.73 -2.74
CA ALA A 3 9.45 1.30 -1.93
C ALA A 3 8.11 1.35 -2.69
N ASP A 4 8.12 1.61 -4.00
CA ASP A 4 6.90 1.63 -4.83
C ASP A 4 6.24 0.24 -4.91
N THR A 5 7.04 -0.81 -5.12
CA THR A 5 6.54 -2.20 -5.09
C THR A 5 5.99 -2.54 -3.71
N PHE A 6 6.71 -2.17 -2.64
CA PHE A 6 6.25 -2.41 -1.27
C PHE A 6 4.93 -1.69 -0.98
N ALA A 7 4.77 -0.44 -1.42
CA ALA A 7 3.53 0.31 -1.29
C ALA A 7 2.35 -0.40 -1.97
N LYS A 8 2.54 -0.90 -3.20
CA LYS A 8 1.51 -1.69 -3.89
C LYS A 8 1.16 -2.99 -3.16
N LEU A 9 2.13 -3.66 -2.52
CA LEU A 9 1.87 -4.85 -1.69
C LEU A 9 1.04 -4.50 -0.44
N VAL A 10 1.33 -3.39 0.23
CA VAL A 10 0.55 -2.92 1.38
C VAL A 10 -0.89 -2.58 0.95
N THR A 11 -1.06 -1.89 -0.18
CA THR A 11 -2.38 -1.56 -0.74
C THR A 11 -3.17 -2.82 -1.08
N LEU A 12 -2.53 -3.80 -1.74
CA LEU A 12 -3.13 -5.08 -2.06
C LEU A 12 -3.63 -5.81 -0.80
N GLU A 13 -2.77 -5.95 0.21
CA GLU A 13 -3.14 -6.59 1.48
C GLU A 13 -4.33 -5.88 2.14
N THR A 14 -4.33 -4.55 2.14
CA THR A 14 -5.39 -3.72 2.72
C THR A 14 -6.73 -3.91 2.01
N LEU A 15 -6.72 -4.04 0.69
CA LEU A 15 -7.94 -4.28 -0.08
C LEU A 15 -8.47 -5.70 0.12
N VAL A 16 -7.59 -6.70 0.23
CA VAL A 16 -8.00 -8.07 0.58
C VAL A 16 -8.65 -8.10 1.96
N ASP A 17 -8.09 -7.38 2.94
CA ASP A 17 -8.70 -7.25 4.27
C ASP A 17 -10.09 -6.62 4.23
N ALA A 18 -10.24 -5.54 3.46
CA ALA A 18 -11.53 -4.87 3.32
C ALA A 18 -12.59 -5.77 2.68
N GLU A 19 -12.21 -6.56 1.67
CA GLU A 19 -13.09 -7.52 1.01
C GLU A 19 -13.48 -8.67 1.95
N ILE A 20 -12.54 -9.19 2.74
CA ILE A 20 -12.82 -10.20 3.76
C ILE A 20 -13.73 -9.64 4.86
N GLY A 21 -13.46 -8.43 5.34
CA GLY A 21 -14.33 -7.74 6.31
C GLY A 21 -15.75 -7.58 5.76
N HIS A 22 -15.88 -7.13 4.52
CA HIS A 22 -17.18 -7.02 3.84
C HIS A 22 -17.93 -8.36 3.78
N PHE A 23 -17.22 -9.42 3.38
CA PHE A 23 -17.78 -10.77 3.26
C PHE A 23 -18.32 -11.27 4.61
N LEU A 24 -17.51 -11.15 5.67
CA LEU A 24 -17.86 -11.62 7.01
C LEU A 24 -19.01 -10.81 7.63
N GLU A 25 -19.05 -9.50 7.40
CA GLU A 25 -20.10 -8.62 7.96
C GLU A 25 -21.45 -8.76 7.26
N GLN A 26 -21.45 -8.83 5.93
CA GLN A 26 -22.70 -8.75 5.16
C GLN A 26 -23.32 -10.11 4.84
N ARG A 27 -22.58 -11.23 5.00
CA ARG A 27 -23.02 -12.62 4.76
C ARG A 27 -23.80 -12.84 3.45
N ALA A 28 -23.63 -11.98 2.47
CA ALA A 28 -24.34 -12.01 1.19
C ALA A 28 -23.50 -11.26 0.15
N PRO A 29 -22.50 -11.95 -0.42
CA PRO A 29 -22.82 -12.82 -1.55
C PRO A 29 -22.13 -14.20 -1.44
N GLY A 30 -22.66 -15.23 -2.10
CA GLY A 30 -22.05 -16.57 -2.09
C GLY A 30 -20.57 -16.54 -2.51
N MET A 31 -19.79 -17.53 -2.04
CA MET A 31 -18.32 -17.59 -2.17
C MET A 31 -17.80 -17.29 -3.58
N ASP A 32 -18.51 -17.69 -4.63
CA ASP A 32 -18.10 -17.43 -6.02
C ASP A 32 -18.11 -15.96 -6.40
N ARG A 33 -19.13 -15.19 -5.95
CA ARG A 33 -19.18 -13.74 -6.19
C ARG A 33 -18.12 -12.99 -5.39
N PHE A 34 -17.79 -13.51 -4.20
CA PHE A 34 -16.68 -12.99 -3.41
C PHE A 34 -15.35 -13.19 -4.15
N ARG A 35 -15.08 -14.42 -4.62
CA ARG A 35 -13.89 -14.73 -5.43
C ARG A 35 -13.80 -13.85 -6.67
N GLU A 36 -14.88 -13.72 -7.45
CA GLU A 36 -14.92 -12.87 -8.64
C GLU A 36 -14.61 -11.40 -8.31
N GLY A 37 -15.19 -10.89 -7.21
CA GLY A 37 -14.98 -9.54 -6.73
C GLY A 37 -13.54 -9.27 -6.31
N ILE A 38 -12.92 -10.19 -5.55
CA ILE A 38 -11.50 -10.09 -5.20
C ILE A 38 -10.62 -10.16 -6.44
N VAL A 39 -10.84 -11.14 -7.33
CA VAL A 39 -10.01 -11.32 -8.53
C VAL A 39 -10.01 -10.06 -9.38
N THR A 40 -11.19 -9.49 -9.65
CA THR A 40 -11.31 -8.27 -10.47
C THR A 40 -10.50 -7.12 -9.87
N ARG A 41 -10.52 -6.95 -8.55
CA ARG A 41 -9.80 -5.85 -7.91
C ARG A 41 -8.30 -6.10 -7.81
N VAL A 42 -7.91 -7.33 -7.52
CA VAL A 42 -6.53 -7.72 -7.25
C VAL A 42 -5.72 -7.85 -8.53
N SER A 43 -6.32 -8.28 -9.64
CA SER A 43 -5.63 -8.44 -10.94
C SER A 43 -4.93 -7.15 -11.39
N ASP A 44 -5.64 -6.01 -11.37
CA ASP A 44 -5.06 -4.73 -11.78
C ASP A 44 -3.84 -4.34 -10.91
N LEU A 45 -3.87 -4.66 -9.61
CA LEU A 45 -2.76 -4.39 -8.71
C LEU A 45 -1.58 -5.34 -8.92
N VAL A 46 -1.84 -6.61 -9.20
CA VAL A 46 -0.77 -7.57 -9.55
C VAL A 46 -0.07 -7.15 -10.83
N ASP A 47 -0.80 -6.66 -11.84
CA ASP A 47 -0.21 -6.15 -13.08
C ASP A 47 0.66 -4.90 -12.83
N GLN A 48 0.21 -4.01 -11.94
CA GLN A 48 1.01 -2.86 -11.51
C GLN A 48 2.27 -3.28 -10.73
N ILE A 49 2.18 -4.33 -9.91
CA ILE A 49 3.35 -4.90 -9.22
C ILE A 49 4.30 -5.53 -10.24
N ASP A 50 3.80 -6.23 -11.27
CA ASP A 50 4.61 -6.87 -12.30
C ASP A 50 5.45 -5.84 -13.08
N ALA A 51 4.83 -4.72 -13.43
CA ALA A 51 5.51 -3.59 -14.06
C ALA A 51 6.66 -3.01 -13.22
N LEU A 52 6.62 -3.19 -11.89
CA LEU A 52 7.65 -2.70 -10.95
C LEU A 52 8.68 -3.77 -10.58
N ASP A 53 8.23 -4.99 -10.32
CA ASP A 53 9.00 -6.12 -9.80
C ASP A 53 8.28 -7.46 -10.11
N ALA A 54 8.56 -8.01 -11.31
CA ALA A 54 7.97 -9.27 -11.78
C ALA A 54 8.17 -10.46 -10.83
N VAL A 55 9.26 -10.49 -10.06
CA VAL A 55 9.51 -11.58 -9.09
C VAL A 55 8.58 -11.45 -7.89
N ALA A 56 8.34 -10.22 -7.41
CA ALA A 56 7.35 -9.98 -6.37
C ALA A 56 5.94 -10.30 -6.88
N ALA A 57 5.60 -9.88 -8.10
CA ALA A 57 4.30 -10.15 -8.72
C ALA A 57 4.00 -11.64 -8.82
N ALA A 58 4.93 -12.44 -9.36
CA ALA A 58 4.74 -13.88 -9.48
C ALA A 58 4.47 -14.56 -8.13
N ARG A 59 5.21 -14.19 -7.08
CA ARG A 59 5.03 -14.78 -5.74
C ARG A 59 3.71 -14.37 -5.08
N VAL A 60 3.26 -13.15 -5.34
CA VAL A 60 2.01 -12.63 -4.81
C VAL A 60 0.84 -13.23 -5.56
N TYR A 61 0.96 -13.41 -6.88
CA TYR A 61 0.01 -14.15 -7.70
C TYR A 61 -0.17 -15.57 -7.17
N ASP A 62 0.92 -16.31 -6.94
CA ASP A 62 0.85 -17.65 -6.32
C ASP A 62 0.10 -17.62 -4.98
N ALA A 63 0.44 -16.66 -4.11
CA ALA A 63 -0.23 -16.51 -2.81
C ALA A 63 -1.73 -16.18 -2.92
N ILE A 64 -2.15 -15.39 -3.91
CA ILE A 64 -3.55 -15.07 -4.17
C ILE A 64 -4.29 -16.31 -4.69
N VAL A 65 -3.67 -17.05 -5.63
CA VAL A 65 -4.27 -18.27 -6.19
C VAL A 65 -4.48 -19.31 -5.08
N ASP A 66 -3.45 -19.57 -4.26
CA ASP A 66 -3.55 -20.49 -3.13
C ASP A 66 -4.63 -20.04 -2.14
N PHE A 67 -4.66 -18.74 -1.81
CA PHE A 67 -5.67 -18.16 -0.94
C PHE A 67 -7.09 -18.41 -1.47
N LEU A 68 -7.37 -18.06 -2.73
CA LEU A 68 -8.70 -18.17 -3.32
C LEU A 68 -9.16 -19.62 -3.51
N ALA A 69 -8.22 -20.52 -3.84
CA ALA A 69 -8.48 -21.94 -4.02
C ALA A 69 -8.82 -22.64 -2.70
N GLU A 70 -8.21 -22.19 -1.60
CA GLU A 70 -8.37 -22.79 -0.27
C GLU A 70 -9.37 -22.05 0.65
N LEU A 71 -10.16 -21.10 0.12
CA LEU A 71 -11.16 -20.38 0.91
C LEU A 71 -12.25 -21.33 1.42
N PRO A 72 -12.36 -21.53 2.74
CA PRO A 72 -13.41 -22.36 3.34
C PRO A 72 -14.72 -21.58 3.46
N GLU A 73 -15.82 -22.27 3.73
CA GLU A 73 -17.15 -21.66 3.82
C GLU A 73 -17.48 -21.10 5.22
N ASP A 74 -16.70 -21.46 6.24
CA ASP A 74 -16.90 -21.00 7.61
C ASP A 74 -16.03 -19.77 7.96
N ASP A 75 -16.60 -18.88 8.78
CA ASP A 75 -15.98 -17.60 9.16
C ASP A 75 -14.56 -17.79 9.76
N ALA A 76 -14.35 -18.82 10.59
CA ALA A 76 -13.07 -19.07 11.25
C ALA A 76 -11.99 -19.50 10.24
N GLY A 77 -12.34 -20.39 9.33
CA GLY A 77 -11.45 -20.82 8.26
C GLY A 77 -11.10 -19.68 7.30
N ILE A 78 -12.02 -18.75 7.03
CA ILE A 78 -11.76 -17.58 6.16
C ILE A 78 -10.72 -16.67 6.80
N VAL A 79 -10.85 -16.42 8.11
CA VAL A 79 -9.86 -15.66 8.87
C VAL A 79 -8.49 -16.37 8.83
N GLU A 80 -8.46 -17.69 9.01
CA GLU A 80 -7.21 -18.45 8.93
C GLU A 80 -6.56 -18.38 7.53
N ALA A 81 -7.34 -18.55 6.46
CA ALA A 81 -6.87 -18.41 5.09
C ALA A 81 -6.28 -17.01 4.83
N THR A 82 -6.95 -15.97 5.32
CA THR A 82 -6.49 -14.58 5.21
C THR A 82 -5.16 -14.37 5.95
N LEU A 83 -5.00 -14.92 7.15
CA LEU A 83 -3.73 -14.87 7.89
C LEU A 83 -2.60 -15.62 7.18
N ARG A 84 -2.90 -16.74 6.51
CA ARG A 84 -1.91 -17.49 5.71
C ARG A 84 -1.46 -16.68 4.50
N PHE A 85 -2.40 -16.02 3.81
CA PHE A 85 -2.10 -15.10 2.72
C PHE A 85 -1.18 -13.95 3.18
N LYS A 86 -1.52 -13.27 4.27
CA LYS A 86 -0.69 -12.19 4.84
C LYS A 86 0.73 -12.64 5.15
N ARG A 87 0.88 -13.80 5.81
CA ARG A 87 2.20 -14.39 6.08
C ARG A 87 2.97 -14.69 4.79
N ALA A 88 2.29 -15.01 3.68
CA ALA A 88 2.94 -15.20 2.39
C ALA A 88 3.44 -13.87 1.82
N VAL A 89 2.63 -12.82 1.84
CA VAL A 89 3.03 -11.45 1.45
C VAL A 89 4.20 -10.95 2.31
N ASP A 90 4.14 -11.14 3.63
CA ASP A 90 5.22 -10.80 4.56
C ASP A 90 6.53 -11.49 4.18
N ARG A 91 6.49 -12.76 3.76
CA ARG A 91 7.68 -13.48 3.27
C ARG A 91 8.22 -12.88 1.96
N VAL A 92 7.34 -12.37 1.08
CA VAL A 92 7.76 -11.67 -0.14
C VAL A 92 8.50 -10.39 0.23
N VAL A 93 7.96 -9.60 1.15
CA VAL A 93 8.58 -8.37 1.66
C VAL A 93 9.90 -8.68 2.36
N ALA A 94 9.93 -9.61 3.32
CA ALA A 94 11.12 -9.96 4.09
C ALA A 94 12.28 -10.48 3.23
N ARG A 95 11.98 -11.12 2.09
CA ARG A 95 13.00 -11.57 1.13
C ARG A 95 13.42 -10.50 0.14
N GLY A 96 12.55 -9.54 -0.15
CA GLY A 96 12.76 -8.55 -1.20
C GLY A 96 13.24 -7.19 -0.70
N MET A 97 13.02 -6.85 0.56
CA MET A 97 13.35 -5.55 1.15
C MET A 97 14.17 -5.73 2.43
N GLU A 98 15.19 -4.89 2.60
CA GLU A 98 16.04 -4.95 3.78
C GLU A 98 15.35 -4.28 4.97
N ALA A 99 15.59 -4.79 6.19
CA ALA A 99 14.99 -4.25 7.42
C ALA A 99 15.30 -2.75 7.62
N ARG A 100 16.48 -2.30 7.21
CA ARG A 100 16.86 -0.87 7.28
C ARG A 100 16.05 0.01 6.34
N ASP A 101 15.57 -0.51 5.21
CA ASP A 101 14.76 0.25 4.27
C ASP A 101 13.32 0.35 4.77
N LEU A 102 12.81 -0.70 5.42
CA LEU A 102 11.52 -0.69 6.12
C LEU A 102 11.53 0.25 7.34
N ALA A 103 12.69 0.52 7.91
CA ALA A 103 12.84 1.48 9.01
C ALA A 103 12.94 2.94 8.53
N GLN A 104 12.98 3.21 7.22
CA GLN A 104 13.09 4.58 6.72
C GLN A 104 11.73 5.26 6.59
N ALA A 105 11.64 6.50 7.08
CA ALA A 105 10.48 7.37 6.87
C ALA A 105 10.15 7.56 5.37
N SER A 106 11.16 7.57 4.51
CA SER A 106 10.98 7.74 3.06
C SER A 106 10.19 6.60 2.40
N THR A 107 10.38 5.36 2.88
CA THR A 107 9.60 4.19 2.44
C THR A 107 8.14 4.35 2.80
N TRP A 108 7.85 4.68 4.06
CA TRP A 108 6.48 4.86 4.53
C TRP A 108 5.80 6.09 3.94
N ALA A 109 6.56 7.12 3.54
CA ALA A 109 6.02 8.26 2.79
C ALA A 109 5.56 7.87 1.37
N THR A 110 6.18 6.87 0.74
CA THR A 110 5.67 6.27 -0.51
C THR A 110 4.43 5.43 -0.25
N VAL A 111 4.42 4.61 0.81
CA VAL A 111 3.25 3.82 1.21
C VAL A 111 2.04 4.71 1.49
N LEU A 112 2.23 5.79 2.25
CA LEU A 112 1.17 6.75 2.55
C LEU A 112 0.60 7.37 1.27
N ASP A 113 1.43 7.74 0.30
CA ASP A 113 0.97 8.34 -0.94
C ASP A 113 0.07 7.41 -1.73
N GLU A 114 0.54 6.17 -1.90
CA GLU A 114 -0.14 5.12 -2.64
C GLU A 114 -1.50 4.78 -1.99
N LEU A 115 -1.53 4.61 -0.66
CA LEU A 115 -2.78 4.35 0.07
C LEU A 115 -3.76 5.51 -0.06
N LEU A 116 -3.27 6.75 -0.09
CA LEU A 116 -4.11 7.94 -0.22
C LEU A 116 -4.60 8.16 -1.65
N GLU A 117 -3.83 7.79 -2.67
CA GLU A 117 -4.29 7.78 -4.07
C GLU A 117 -5.40 6.74 -4.24
N GLU A 118 -5.19 5.53 -3.74
CA GLU A 118 -6.19 4.46 -3.79
C GLU A 118 -7.45 4.80 -2.97
N LEU A 119 -7.27 5.46 -1.82
CA LEU A 119 -8.39 5.96 -1.02
C LEU A 119 -9.27 6.92 -1.83
N ALA A 120 -8.66 7.80 -2.63
CA ALA A 120 -9.42 8.72 -3.47
C ALA A 120 -10.29 7.94 -4.46
N ASP A 121 -9.69 7.00 -5.19
CA ASP A 121 -10.39 6.20 -6.21
C ASP A 121 -11.56 5.41 -5.59
N GLU A 122 -11.34 4.72 -4.46
CA GLU A 122 -12.39 3.98 -3.77
C GLU A 122 -13.47 4.91 -3.19
N TYR A 123 -13.10 6.10 -2.69
CA TYR A 123 -14.09 7.07 -2.20
C TYR A 123 -14.95 7.64 -3.34
N HIS A 124 -14.35 7.95 -4.50
CA HIS A 124 -15.07 8.37 -5.71
C HIS A 124 -16.02 7.26 -6.18
N ALA A 125 -15.62 6.00 -6.11
CA ALA A 125 -16.48 4.87 -6.43
C ALA A 125 -17.62 4.68 -5.40
N ALA A 126 -17.34 4.97 -4.13
CA ALA A 126 -18.28 4.80 -3.02
C ALA A 126 -19.39 5.86 -2.99
N VAL A 127 -19.07 7.13 -3.20
CA VAL A 127 -20.00 8.26 -2.98
C VAL A 127 -20.51 8.80 -4.31
N ARG A 128 -21.77 8.51 -4.64
CA ARG A 128 -22.38 8.98 -5.90
C ARG A 128 -22.85 10.44 -5.83
N PRO A 129 -22.99 11.11 -6.99
CA PRO A 129 -23.70 12.38 -7.10
C PRO A 129 -25.14 12.23 -6.57
N GLY A 130 -25.42 12.82 -5.41
CA GLY A 130 -26.72 12.66 -4.69
C GLY A 130 -26.58 12.11 -3.27
N GLY A 131 -25.38 11.70 -2.84
CA GLY A 131 -25.11 11.26 -1.47
C GLY A 131 -25.44 9.79 -1.19
N GLU A 132 -25.79 9.01 -2.22
CA GLU A 132 -25.90 7.55 -2.11
C GLU A 132 -24.49 6.96 -1.90
N VAL A 133 -24.35 6.09 -0.90
CA VAL A 133 -23.09 5.43 -0.54
C VAL A 133 -23.16 3.96 -0.90
N ARG A 134 -22.20 3.48 -1.69
CA ARG A 134 -22.01 2.05 -1.93
C ARG A 134 -21.23 1.42 -0.76
N PRO A 135 -21.82 0.48 0.00
CA PRO A 135 -21.21 0.01 1.24
C PRO A 135 -19.86 -0.69 1.05
N ARG A 136 -19.67 -1.42 -0.05
CA ARG A 136 -18.47 -2.22 -0.30
C ARG A 136 -17.24 -1.36 -0.61
N GLU A 137 -17.37 -0.45 -1.57
CA GLU A 137 -16.37 0.58 -1.93
C GLU A 137 -16.06 1.46 -0.71
N TYR A 138 -17.10 1.85 0.05
CA TYR A 138 -16.91 2.68 1.23
C TYR A 138 -16.11 1.96 2.33
N LEU A 139 -16.32 0.65 2.53
CA LEU A 139 -15.53 -0.13 3.47
C LEU A 139 -14.07 -0.20 3.05
N ARG A 140 -13.78 -0.40 1.74
CA ARG A 140 -12.42 -0.32 1.20
C ARG A 140 -11.77 1.02 1.49
N ALA A 141 -12.47 2.12 1.24
CA ALA A 141 -12.00 3.46 1.58
C ALA A 141 -11.69 3.60 3.09
N GLN A 142 -12.48 3.00 3.98
CA GLN A 142 -12.20 3.04 5.42
C GLN A 142 -10.92 2.27 5.80
N PHE A 143 -10.74 1.07 5.26
CA PHE A 143 -9.52 0.27 5.50
C PHE A 143 -8.26 0.96 4.96
N LEU A 144 -8.33 1.55 3.75
CA LEU A 144 -7.23 2.31 3.17
C LEU A 144 -6.86 3.52 4.04
N LEU A 145 -7.85 4.21 4.60
CA LEU A 145 -7.63 5.36 5.47
C LEU A 145 -7.01 4.97 6.82
N GLU A 146 -7.45 3.86 7.40
CA GLU A 146 -6.85 3.32 8.63
C GLU A 146 -5.39 2.89 8.38
N ARG A 147 -5.13 2.22 7.26
CA ARG A 147 -3.76 1.86 6.88
C ARG A 147 -2.89 3.09 6.58
N ALA A 148 -3.46 4.11 5.94
CA ALA A 148 -2.76 5.38 5.69
C ALA A 148 -2.37 6.06 7.01
N ARG A 149 -3.24 6.02 8.02
CA ARG A 149 -2.91 6.51 9.37
C ARG A 149 -1.73 5.76 9.97
N GLU A 150 -1.72 4.44 9.90
CA GLU A 150 -0.59 3.63 10.38
C GLU A 150 0.70 3.97 9.63
N ALA A 151 0.64 4.17 8.31
CA ALA A 151 1.79 4.60 7.52
C ALA A 151 2.31 5.97 7.97
N ALA A 152 1.42 6.93 8.25
CA ALA A 152 1.79 8.23 8.79
C ALA A 152 2.46 8.13 10.16
N GLU A 153 1.95 7.28 11.06
CA GLU A 153 2.56 7.03 12.37
C GLU A 153 3.96 6.40 12.23
N ARG A 154 4.15 5.50 11.25
CA ARG A 154 5.47 4.92 10.93
C ARG A 154 6.46 5.97 10.42
N ILE A 155 6.02 6.92 9.59
CA ILE A 155 6.86 8.05 9.15
C ILE A 155 7.34 8.84 10.36
N LEU A 156 6.41 9.23 11.24
CA LEU A 156 6.71 10.06 12.42
C LEU A 156 7.68 9.38 13.37
N TRP A 157 7.47 8.09 13.64
CA TRP A 157 8.36 7.28 14.47
C TRP A 157 9.77 7.14 13.84
N ALA A 158 9.85 6.88 12.54
CA ALA A 158 11.12 6.68 11.85
C ALA A 158 11.92 7.97 11.60
N ALA A 159 11.24 9.11 11.50
CA ALA A 159 11.85 10.40 11.19
C ALA A 159 12.45 11.09 12.43
N ASP A 160 12.15 10.61 13.64
CA ASP A 160 12.39 11.35 14.90
C ASP A 160 11.89 12.80 14.76
N ALA A 161 10.68 12.95 14.21
CA ALA A 161 10.14 14.24 13.81
C ALA A 161 9.97 15.14 15.04
N GLY A 162 10.34 16.42 14.92
CA GLY A 162 10.08 17.39 15.98
C GLY A 162 8.57 17.53 16.25
N ALA A 163 8.20 17.86 17.49
CA ALA A 163 6.81 17.89 17.97
C ALA A 163 5.84 18.69 17.07
N GLU A 164 6.31 19.77 16.44
CA GLU A 164 5.51 20.58 15.51
C GLU A 164 5.17 19.83 14.22
N GLN A 165 6.13 19.11 13.63
CA GLN A 165 5.91 18.32 12.42
C GLN A 165 5.05 17.08 12.70
N GLU A 166 5.21 16.50 13.88
CA GLU A 166 4.36 15.43 14.37
C GLU A 166 2.90 15.88 14.49
N ALA A 167 2.67 17.06 15.08
CA ALA A 167 1.34 17.65 15.20
C ALA A 167 0.72 17.95 13.83
N GLU A 168 1.46 18.57 12.90
CA GLU A 168 0.94 18.90 11.56
C GLU A 168 0.40 17.68 10.81
N LEU A 169 1.20 16.61 10.70
CA LEU A 169 0.78 15.42 9.93
C LEU A 169 -0.35 14.67 10.62
N ARG A 170 -0.31 14.57 11.95
CA ARG A 170 -1.37 13.92 12.74
C ARG A 170 -2.69 14.66 12.60
N ASP A 171 -2.67 15.99 12.70
CA ASP A 171 -3.87 16.83 12.58
C ASP A 171 -4.52 16.72 11.19
N GLU A 172 -3.73 16.75 10.12
CA GLU A 172 -4.27 16.58 8.75
C GLU A 172 -4.84 15.16 8.54
N MET A 173 -4.21 14.13 9.09
CA MET A 173 -4.75 12.77 9.05
C MET A 173 -6.04 12.64 9.87
N ASP A 174 -6.13 13.27 11.05
CA ASP A 174 -7.33 13.27 11.89
C ASP A 174 -8.49 14.02 11.21
N ARG A 175 -8.21 15.13 10.53
CA ARG A 175 -9.20 15.85 9.72
C ARG A 175 -9.72 14.98 8.58
N LEU A 176 -8.84 14.31 7.85
CA LEU A 176 -9.24 13.39 6.77
C LEU A 176 -10.06 12.22 7.32
N LEU A 177 -9.65 11.63 8.45
CA LEU A 177 -10.38 10.56 9.12
C LEU A 177 -11.80 10.97 9.50
N PHE A 178 -11.94 12.14 10.13
CA PHE A 178 -13.24 12.69 10.49
C PHE A 178 -14.10 12.95 9.25
N ALA A 179 -13.53 13.57 8.23
CA ALA A 179 -14.20 13.89 6.98
C ALA A 179 -14.77 12.65 6.27
N VAL A 180 -13.94 11.63 6.04
CA VAL A 180 -14.36 10.39 5.39
C VAL A 180 -15.43 9.71 6.22
N ARG A 181 -15.19 9.49 7.52
CA ARG A 181 -16.15 8.82 8.43
C ARG A 181 -17.51 9.53 8.52
N SER A 182 -17.54 10.85 8.39
CA SER A 182 -18.79 11.63 8.44
C SER A 182 -19.72 11.40 7.24
N ARG A 183 -19.22 10.88 6.11
CA ARG A 183 -19.96 10.68 4.84
C ARG A 183 -20.61 11.96 4.28
N ARG A 184 -20.13 13.14 4.67
CA ARG A 184 -20.75 14.43 4.31
C ARG A 184 -20.07 15.13 3.14
N LEU A 185 -18.84 14.76 2.82
CA LEU A 185 -18.08 15.43 1.79
C LEU A 185 -18.34 14.83 0.42
N LYS A 186 -18.30 15.69 -0.60
CA LYS A 186 -18.23 15.25 -1.99
C LYS A 186 -16.84 14.70 -2.28
N PRO A 187 -16.69 13.78 -3.24
CA PRO A 187 -15.38 13.22 -3.60
C PRO A 187 -14.31 14.28 -3.87
N THR A 188 -14.65 15.35 -4.61
CA THR A 188 -13.71 16.45 -4.89
C THR A 188 -13.22 17.18 -3.64
N GLU A 189 -14.02 17.26 -2.58
CA GLU A 189 -13.63 17.89 -1.32
C GLU A 189 -12.68 16.99 -0.53
N VAL A 190 -12.88 15.67 -0.61
CA VAL A 190 -11.97 14.67 -0.04
C VAL A 190 -10.62 14.70 -0.76
N ASP A 191 -10.57 14.87 -2.08
CA ASP A 191 -9.31 15.01 -2.82
C ASP A 191 -8.44 16.16 -2.28
N PHE A 192 -9.06 17.29 -1.90
CA PHE A 192 -8.32 18.40 -1.30
C PHE A 192 -7.74 18.05 0.06
N LEU A 193 -8.49 17.31 0.88
CA LEU A 193 -8.03 16.84 2.19
C LEU A 193 -6.95 15.78 2.06
N ILE A 194 -7.03 14.87 1.09
CA ILE A 194 -6.00 13.87 0.79
C ILE A 194 -4.66 14.52 0.41
N ARG A 195 -4.71 15.61 -0.35
CA ARG A 195 -3.49 16.32 -0.76
C ARG A 195 -2.72 16.95 0.40
N ALA A 196 -3.37 17.26 1.53
CA ALA A 196 -2.71 17.87 2.67
C ALA A 196 -1.64 16.96 3.33
N PRO A 197 -1.97 15.74 3.81
CA PRO A 197 -0.98 14.81 4.33
C PRO A 197 0.02 14.38 3.25
N GLN A 198 -0.38 14.23 1.97
CA GLN A 198 0.57 13.96 0.88
C GLN A 198 1.63 15.07 0.75
N ARG A 199 1.23 16.36 0.82
CA ARG A 199 2.17 17.49 0.75
C ARG A 199 3.15 17.49 1.92
N LEU A 200 2.67 17.18 3.13
CA LEU A 200 3.53 17.06 4.31
C LEU A 200 4.50 15.88 4.14
N ALA A 201 3.99 14.73 3.72
CA ALA A 201 4.75 13.49 3.51
C ALA A 201 5.90 13.65 2.51
N ARG A 202 5.78 14.58 1.52
CA ARG A 202 6.85 14.88 0.55
C ARG A 202 8.16 15.30 1.20
N ARG A 203 8.15 15.87 2.42
CA ARG A 203 9.36 16.26 3.15
C ARG A 203 10.30 15.09 3.41
N TRP A 204 9.74 13.88 3.58
CA TRP A 204 10.50 12.66 3.85
C TRP A 204 10.75 11.82 2.60
N ARG A 205 10.22 12.20 1.44
CA ARG A 205 10.47 11.45 0.21
C ARG A 205 11.91 11.63 -0.27
N PRO A 206 12.49 10.62 -0.94
CA PRO A 206 13.77 10.79 -1.59
C PRO A 206 13.62 11.84 -2.69
N SER A 207 14.34 12.96 -2.56
CA SER A 207 14.35 14.01 -3.59
C SER A 207 14.85 13.43 -4.93
N THR A 208 14.39 13.98 -6.05
CA THR A 208 14.84 13.56 -7.39
C THR A 208 16.37 13.63 -7.51
N LEU A 209 16.98 14.64 -6.87
CA LEU A 209 18.43 14.81 -6.80
C LEU A 209 19.10 13.74 -5.92
N SER A 210 18.49 13.33 -4.82
CA SER A 210 18.98 12.24 -3.96
C SER A 210 18.91 10.88 -4.67
N ARG A 211 17.87 10.63 -5.48
CA ARG A 211 17.77 9.42 -6.31
C ARG A 211 18.83 9.38 -7.41
N ILE A 212 19.03 10.49 -8.12
CA ILE A 212 20.06 10.60 -9.17
C ILE A 212 21.46 10.52 -8.54
N GLY A 213 21.71 11.22 -7.45
CA GLY A 213 22.98 11.20 -6.73
C GLY A 213 23.33 9.81 -6.18
N GLY A 214 22.37 9.14 -5.54
CA GLY A 214 22.53 7.76 -5.07
C GLY A 214 22.77 6.77 -6.21
N PHE A 215 22.08 6.94 -7.34
CA PHE A 215 22.30 6.14 -8.55
C PHE A 215 23.72 6.35 -9.12
N VAL A 216 24.17 7.61 -9.24
CA VAL A 216 25.52 7.94 -9.75
C VAL A 216 26.62 7.42 -8.81
N ILE A 217 26.46 7.60 -7.50
CA ILE A 217 27.41 7.07 -6.50
C ILE A 217 27.43 5.54 -6.54
N GLY A 218 26.27 4.89 -6.64
CA GLY A 218 26.17 3.43 -6.78
C GLY A 218 26.87 2.90 -8.03
N GLN A 219 26.76 3.60 -9.17
CA GLN A 219 27.48 3.26 -10.41
C GLN A 219 28.99 3.45 -10.25
N LEU A 220 29.44 4.51 -9.59
CA LEU A 220 30.87 4.76 -9.33
C LEU A 220 31.49 3.72 -8.41
N LEU A 221 30.76 3.30 -7.36
CA LEU A 221 31.22 2.25 -6.45
C LEU A 221 31.29 0.89 -7.15
N ARG A 222 30.29 0.52 -7.96
CA ARG A 222 30.33 -0.72 -8.77
C ARG A 222 31.48 -0.74 -9.78
N ARG A 223 31.83 0.40 -10.37
CA ARG A 223 32.99 0.51 -11.28
C ARG A 223 34.34 0.39 -10.55
N ARG A 224 34.42 0.79 -9.28
CA ARG A 224 35.65 0.65 -8.46
C ARG A 224 35.83 -0.76 -7.90
N SER A 225 34.76 -1.51 -7.70
CA SER A 225 34.80 -2.91 -7.23
C SER A 225 35.03 -3.93 -8.35
N ALA A 226 35.05 -3.50 -9.62
CA ALA A 226 35.39 -4.38 -10.73
C ALA A 226 36.90 -4.72 -10.68
N PRO A 227 37.29 -6.00 -10.62
CA PRO A 227 38.70 -6.38 -10.61
C PRO A 227 39.35 -5.92 -11.92
N ARG A 228 40.44 -5.17 -11.82
CA ARG A 228 41.29 -4.83 -12.96
C ARG A 228 41.77 -6.14 -13.57
N GLN A 229 41.22 -6.53 -14.72
CA GLN A 229 41.87 -7.52 -15.56
C GLN A 229 43.16 -6.90 -16.05
N GLU A 230 44.29 -7.36 -15.49
CA GLU A 230 45.61 -7.04 -16.03
C GLU A 230 45.67 -7.52 -17.49
N PRO A 231 46.19 -6.70 -18.40
CA PRO A 231 46.33 -7.09 -19.79
C PRO A 231 47.29 -8.28 -19.87
N ARG A 232 46.79 -9.42 -20.34
CA ARG A 232 47.64 -10.53 -20.76
C ARG A 232 48.44 -10.05 -21.97
N ASN A 233 49.73 -9.80 -21.75
CA ASN A 233 50.65 -9.55 -22.85
C ASN A 233 50.77 -10.83 -23.71
N PRO A 234 50.76 -10.68 -25.04
CA PRO A 234 50.90 -11.79 -25.99
C PRO A 234 52.27 -12.45 -25.94
#